data_AF-A0A480BX14-F1
#
_entry.id   AF-A0A480BX14-F1
#
_cell.length_a   1.000
_cell.length_b   1.000
_cell.length_c   1.000
_cell.angle_alpha   90.00
_cell.angle_beta   90.00
_cell.angle_gamma   90.00
#
_symmetry.space_group_name_H-M   'P 1'
#
loop_
_entity.id
_entity.type
_entity.pdbx_description
1 polymer ?
#
loop_
_entity_poly.entity_id
_entity_poly.type
_entity_poly.pdbx_seq_one_letter_code
_entity_poly.pdbx_strand_id
1 'polypeptide(L)'
;MSAAPDFATWQALTDVVLGEAACLDEQRWDDWLDHYTEDAVLWAPAWDAEHRLTDDPHSAVSLFYVEGRPALSDRAWRWSRGDSPASQPLPRTSHLIGSLRVLACDGGTAAGGSRWHTQ
;
A
#
# COMPACT_ATOMS: atom_id res chain seq x y z
N MET A 1 9.73 22.90 -13.58
CA MET A 1 9.78 23.34 -12.17
C MET A 1 8.74 22.50 -11.43
N SER A 2 9.16 21.59 -10.55
CA SER A 2 8.21 20.87 -9.69
C SER A 2 7.48 21.90 -8.83
N ALA A 3 6.15 21.86 -8.81
CA ALA A 3 5.36 22.77 -8.01
C ALA A 3 5.65 22.52 -6.52
N ALA A 4 5.72 23.58 -5.72
CA ALA A 4 5.85 23.42 -4.27
C ALA A 4 4.64 22.63 -3.75
N PRO A 5 4.84 21.68 -2.82
CA PRO A 5 3.74 20.88 -2.30
C PRO A 5 2.74 21.79 -1.60
N ASP A 6 1.47 21.71 -2.02
CA ASP A 6 0.38 22.47 -1.42
C ASP A 6 -0.46 21.61 -0.47
N PHE A 7 -1.31 22.28 0.31
CA PHE A 7 -2.17 21.62 1.28
C PHE A 7 -3.16 20.66 0.60
N ALA A 8 -3.66 21.01 -0.59
CA ALA A 8 -4.59 20.17 -1.36
C ALA A 8 -3.95 18.84 -1.76
N THR A 9 -2.69 18.86 -2.22
CA THR A 9 -1.96 17.63 -2.56
C THR A 9 -1.70 16.76 -1.34
N TRP A 10 -1.29 17.39 -0.22
CA TRP A 10 -1.10 16.67 1.03
C TRP A 10 -2.41 16.02 1.53
N GLN A 11 -3.53 16.74 1.43
CA GLN A 11 -4.85 16.24 1.79
C GLN A 11 -5.24 15.05 0.90
N ALA A 12 -5.08 15.15 -0.41
CA ALA A 12 -5.39 14.05 -1.34
C ALA A 12 -4.57 12.79 -1.05
N LEU A 13 -3.26 12.92 -0.80
CA LEU A 13 -2.42 11.77 -0.39
C LEU A 13 -2.85 11.19 0.96
N THR A 14 -3.26 12.06 1.89
CA THR A 14 -3.75 11.63 3.20
C THR A 14 -5.04 10.83 3.07
N ASP A 15 -5.98 11.29 2.25
CA ASP A 15 -7.25 10.61 2.03
C ASP A 15 -7.06 9.23 1.39
N VAL A 16 -6.13 9.10 0.43
CA VAL A 16 -5.78 7.80 -0.17
C VAL A 16 -5.21 6.84 0.87
N VAL A 17 -4.17 7.26 1.60
CA VAL A 17 -3.45 6.35 2.53
C VAL A 17 -4.29 5.98 3.75
N LEU A 18 -5.08 6.92 4.30
CA LEU A 18 -5.99 6.64 5.41
C LEU A 18 -7.22 5.82 4.96
N GLY A 19 -7.75 6.11 3.76
CA GLY A 19 -8.86 5.35 3.19
C GLY A 19 -8.48 3.89 2.94
N GLU A 20 -7.29 3.66 2.39
CA GLU A 20 -6.74 2.33 2.16
C GLU A 20 -6.65 1.53 3.48
N ALA A 21 -6.03 2.13 4.51
CA ALA A 21 -5.88 1.53 5.83
C ALA A 21 -7.24 1.20 6.49
N ALA A 22 -8.21 2.09 6.40
CA ALA A 22 -9.56 1.86 6.92
C ALA A 22 -10.23 0.68 6.21
N CYS A 23 -10.10 0.56 4.88
CA CYS A 23 -10.65 -0.56 4.14
C CYS A 23 -10.02 -1.89 4.57
N LEU A 24 -8.70 -1.92 4.81
CA LEU A 24 -8.01 -3.11 5.32
C LEU A 24 -8.48 -3.50 6.73
N ASP A 25 -8.56 -2.53 7.65
CA ASP A 25 -8.99 -2.77 9.03
C ASP A 25 -10.44 -3.24 9.14
N GLU A 26 -11.30 -2.76 8.23
CA GLU A 26 -12.71 -3.16 8.13
C GLU A 26 -12.93 -4.40 7.24
N GLN A 27 -11.88 -4.97 6.66
CA GLN A 27 -11.93 -6.11 5.73
C GLN A 27 -12.81 -5.84 4.48
N ARG A 28 -12.85 -4.58 4.03
CA ARG A 28 -13.57 -4.09 2.84
C ARG A 28 -12.68 -4.21 1.60
N TRP A 29 -12.45 -5.44 1.16
CA TRP A 29 -11.48 -5.76 0.11
C TRP A 29 -11.77 -5.11 -1.25
N ASP A 30 -13.04 -5.03 -1.65
CA ASP A 30 -13.43 -4.43 -2.92
C ASP A 30 -13.19 -2.91 -2.91
N ASP A 31 -13.56 -2.24 -1.81
CA ASP A 31 -13.30 -0.80 -1.63
C ASP A 31 -11.80 -0.51 -1.54
N TRP A 32 -11.02 -1.42 -0.93
CA TRP A 32 -9.57 -1.34 -0.92
C TRP A 32 -8.98 -1.38 -2.34
N LEU A 33 -9.49 -2.26 -3.22
CA LEU A 33 -9.03 -2.35 -4.62
C LEU A 33 -9.34 -1.10 -5.45
N ASP A 34 -10.33 -0.29 -5.07
CA ASP A 34 -10.67 0.96 -5.75
C ASP A 34 -9.65 2.08 -5.53
N HIS A 35 -8.76 1.94 -4.55
CA HIS A 35 -7.62 2.84 -4.37
C HIS A 35 -6.49 2.61 -5.38
N TYR A 36 -6.55 1.52 -6.15
CA TYR A 36 -5.47 1.11 -7.06
C TYR A 36 -5.86 1.28 -8.54
N THR A 37 -4.91 1.79 -9.33
CA THR A 37 -4.99 1.78 -10.79
C THR A 37 -4.80 0.35 -11.33
N GLU A 38 -5.22 0.12 -12.58
CA GLU A 38 -5.12 -1.20 -13.21
C GLU A 38 -3.67 -1.73 -13.25
N ASP A 39 -2.72 -0.82 -13.42
CA ASP A 39 -1.28 -1.05 -13.53
C ASP A 39 -0.52 -0.89 -12.20
N ALA A 40 -1.23 -0.85 -11.07
CA ALA A 40 -0.58 -0.64 -9.78
C ALA A 40 0.41 -1.74 -9.40
N VAL A 41 1.52 -1.35 -8.77
CA VAL A 41 2.54 -2.26 -8.24
C VAL A 41 2.61 -2.10 -6.73
N LEU A 42 2.31 -3.18 -6.00
CA LEU A 42 2.49 -3.25 -4.56
C LEU A 42 3.76 -4.06 -4.26
N TRP A 43 4.77 -3.38 -3.73
CA TRP A 43 6.11 -3.94 -3.55
C TRP A 43 6.68 -3.63 -2.16
N ALA A 44 7.18 -4.67 -1.48
CA ALA A 44 8.01 -4.57 -0.29
C ALA A 44 9.40 -5.19 -0.59
N PRO A 45 10.46 -4.37 -0.67
CA PRO A 45 11.81 -4.85 -0.92
C PRO A 45 12.33 -5.70 0.24
N ALA A 46 13.27 -6.60 -0.05
CA ALA A 46 14.00 -7.32 0.99
C ALA A 46 15.21 -6.51 1.48
N TRP A 47 15.78 -6.94 2.59
CA TRP A 47 17.04 -6.43 3.09
C TRP A 47 18.19 -7.12 2.34
N ASP A 48 19.06 -6.31 1.74
CA ASP A 48 20.30 -6.75 1.11
C ASP A 48 21.49 -6.61 2.07
N ALA A 49 21.40 -5.68 3.02
CA ALA A 49 22.31 -5.54 4.17
C ALA A 49 21.57 -4.91 5.37
N GLU A 50 22.23 -4.79 6.52
CA GLU A 50 21.63 -4.31 7.78
C GLU A 50 20.94 -2.94 7.68
N HIS A 51 21.38 -2.08 6.76
CA HIS A 51 20.80 -0.75 6.52
C HIS A 51 20.48 -0.49 5.04
N ARG A 52 20.39 -1.55 4.21
CA ARG A 52 20.14 -1.42 2.77
C ARG A 52 19.03 -2.34 2.32
N LEU A 53 18.02 -1.76 1.68
CA LEU A 53 16.97 -2.47 0.96
C LEU A 53 17.38 -2.69 -0.50
N THR A 54 16.81 -3.72 -1.12
CA THR A 54 16.88 -3.93 -2.57
C THR A 54 16.15 -2.80 -3.32
N ASP A 55 16.63 -2.43 -4.50
CA ASP A 55 16.11 -1.31 -5.31
C ASP A 55 15.45 -1.74 -6.63
N ASP A 56 15.58 -3.01 -7.03
CA ASP A 56 14.94 -3.57 -8.23
C ASP A 56 14.23 -4.90 -7.93
N PRO A 57 12.89 -4.97 -8.07
CA PRO A 57 12.13 -6.20 -7.84
C PRO A 57 12.40 -7.31 -8.88
N HIS A 58 12.95 -6.99 -10.06
CA HIS A 58 13.17 -7.96 -11.13
C HIS A 58 14.56 -8.63 -11.08
N SER A 59 15.52 -8.02 -10.39
CA SER A 59 16.87 -8.57 -10.22
C SER A 59 17.20 -8.98 -8.79
N ALA A 60 16.38 -8.60 -7.81
CA ALA A 60 16.57 -8.94 -6.41
C ALA A 60 15.33 -9.61 -5.77
N VAL A 61 15.56 -10.29 -4.65
CA VAL A 61 14.48 -10.92 -3.88
C VAL A 61 13.59 -9.85 -3.25
N SER A 62 12.27 -10.04 -3.33
CA SER A 62 11.27 -9.20 -2.67
C SER A 62 10.59 -9.95 -1.52
N LEU A 63 10.23 -9.25 -0.44
CA LEU A 63 9.37 -9.82 0.61
C LEU A 63 7.93 -9.95 0.13
N PHE A 64 7.52 -9.00 -0.71
CA PHE A 64 6.20 -8.95 -1.31
C PHE A 64 6.30 -8.25 -2.66
N TYR A 65 5.72 -8.82 -3.72
CA TYR A 65 5.62 -8.17 -5.02
C TYR A 65 4.33 -8.64 -5.69
N VAL A 66 3.44 -7.69 -6.00
CA VAL A 66 2.21 -7.93 -6.75
C VAL A 66 2.07 -6.83 -7.78
N GLU A 67 1.92 -7.23 -9.04
CA GLU A 67 1.81 -6.33 -10.19
C GLU A 67 0.42 -6.46 -10.81
N GLY A 68 -0.25 -5.32 -10.94
CA GLY A 68 -1.58 -5.19 -11.51
C GLY A 68 -2.72 -5.41 -10.51
N ARG A 69 -3.79 -4.63 -10.69
CA ARG A 69 -5.04 -4.77 -9.92
C ARG A 69 -5.65 -6.20 -9.99
N PRO A 70 -5.60 -6.93 -11.12
CA PRO A 70 -6.10 -8.31 -11.15
C PRO A 70 -5.37 -9.26 -10.18
N ALA A 71 -4.05 -9.11 -10.03
CA ALA A 71 -3.26 -9.93 -9.12
C ALA A 71 -3.51 -9.57 -7.65
N LEU A 72 -3.71 -8.27 -7.35
CA LEU A 72 -4.16 -7.82 -6.03
C LEU A 72 -5.54 -8.40 -5.69
N SER A 73 -6.45 -8.43 -6.67
CA SER A 73 -7.80 -8.99 -6.51
C SER A 73 -7.79 -10.50 -6.22
N ASP A 74 -7.03 -11.31 -6.97
CA ASP A 74 -6.89 -12.75 -6.68
C ASP A 74 -6.38 -12.98 -5.26
N ARG A 75 -5.41 -12.15 -4.82
CA ARG A 75 -4.85 -12.25 -3.48
C ARG A 75 -5.88 -11.90 -2.39
N ALA A 76 -6.59 -10.79 -2.55
CA ALA A 76 -7.63 -10.39 -1.61
C ALA A 76 -8.72 -11.46 -1.49
N TRP A 77 -9.13 -12.01 -2.63
CA TRP A 77 -10.14 -13.06 -2.68
C TRP A 77 -9.72 -14.36 -1.97
N ARG A 78 -8.43 -14.72 -1.99
CA ARG A 78 -7.92 -15.89 -1.24
C ARG A 78 -8.10 -15.73 0.27
N TRP A 79 -7.96 -14.52 0.82
CA TRP A 79 -8.19 -14.28 2.25
C TRP A 79 -9.67 -14.38 2.61
N SER A 80 -10.55 -13.90 1.73
CA SER A 80 -11.98 -13.84 1.96
C SER A 80 -12.69 -15.20 1.92
N ARG A 81 -12.12 -16.21 1.24
CA ARG A 81 -12.76 -17.53 1.12
C ARG A 81 -12.78 -18.34 2.41
N GLY A 82 -11.85 -18.08 3.33
CA GLY A 82 -11.73 -18.87 4.55
C GLY A 82 -11.23 -20.30 4.32
N ASP A 83 -10.66 -20.62 3.15
CA ASP A 83 -10.11 -21.94 2.86
C ASP A 83 -8.84 -22.27 3.70
N SER A 84 -8.36 -21.30 4.48
CA SER A 84 -7.27 -21.44 5.45
C SER A 84 -7.84 -21.53 6.87
N PRO A 85 -7.87 -22.73 7.50
CA PRO A 85 -8.30 -22.88 8.90
C PRO A 85 -7.44 -22.06 9.88
N ALA A 86 -6.17 -21.82 9.53
CA ALA A 86 -5.27 -20.99 10.32
C ALA A 86 -5.63 -19.49 10.30
N SER A 87 -6.53 -19.08 9.40
CA SER A 87 -6.95 -17.69 9.19
C SER A 87 -8.42 -17.48 9.55
N GLN A 88 -9.03 -18.39 10.30
CA GLN A 88 -10.40 -18.30 10.78
C GLN A 88 -10.45 -18.24 12.31
N PRO A 89 -10.96 -17.16 12.92
CA PRO A 89 -11.40 -15.91 12.27
C PRO A 89 -10.20 -15.12 11.70
N LEU A 90 -10.48 -14.25 10.73
CA LEU A 90 -9.47 -13.30 10.26
C LEU A 90 -9.02 -12.42 11.43
N PRO A 91 -7.73 -12.10 11.54
CA PRO A 91 -7.25 -11.20 12.59
C PRO A 91 -7.92 -9.84 12.45
N ARG A 92 -8.17 -9.21 13.60
CA ARG A 92 -8.48 -7.78 13.63
C ARG A 92 -7.16 -7.03 13.46
N THR A 93 -7.13 -6.07 12.55
CA THR A 93 -5.98 -5.21 12.34
C THR A 93 -6.29 -3.78 12.75
N SER A 94 -5.25 -3.02 13.08
CA SER A 94 -5.34 -1.56 13.17
C SER A 94 -4.09 -0.92 12.59
N HIS A 95 -4.25 -0.08 11.57
CA HIS A 95 -3.17 0.66 10.93
C HIS A 95 -3.02 2.06 11.53
N LEU A 96 -1.91 2.29 12.23
CA LEU A 96 -1.53 3.59 12.78
C LEU A 96 -0.55 4.28 11.82
N ILE A 97 -1.08 5.24 11.05
CA ILE A 97 -0.30 5.97 10.05
C ILE A 97 0.21 7.30 10.62
N GLY A 98 1.48 7.59 10.42
CA GLY A 98 2.13 8.83 10.87
C GLY A 98 3.16 9.35 9.88
N SER A 99 3.65 10.57 10.14
CA SER A 99 4.70 11.23 9.34
C SER A 99 4.39 11.33 7.84
N LEU A 100 3.13 11.50 7.47
CA LEU A 100 2.72 11.61 6.08
C LEU A 100 3.27 12.91 5.46
N ARG A 101 4.00 12.77 4.35
CA ARG A 101 4.68 13.87 3.66
C ARG A 101 4.53 13.76 2.15
N VAL A 102 4.48 14.92 1.50
CA VAL A 102 4.62 15.03 0.04
C VAL A 102 6.12 15.02 -0.29
N LEU A 103 6.54 14.12 -1.20
CA LEU A 103 7.92 13.97 -1.63
C LEU A 103 8.19 14.67 -2.96
N ALA A 104 7.24 14.58 -3.89
CA ALA A 104 7.33 15.20 -5.20
C ALA A 104 5.93 15.42 -5.78
N CYS A 105 5.78 16.44 -6.62
CA CYS A 105 4.57 16.70 -7.40
C CYS A 105 4.94 17.05 -8.83
N ASP A 106 4.26 16.44 -9.80
CA ASP A 106 4.38 16.75 -11.22
C ASP A 106 3.08 16.44 -11.98
N GLY A 107 2.58 17.41 -12.73
CA GLY A 107 1.54 17.19 -13.74
C GLY A 107 0.28 16.44 -13.30
N GLY A 108 -0.15 16.56 -12.04
CA GLY A 108 -1.31 15.83 -11.49
C GLY A 108 -0.96 14.50 -10.80
N THR A 109 0.32 14.11 -10.78
CA THR A 109 0.85 13.00 -9.99
C THR A 109 1.59 13.54 -8.76
N ALA A 110 1.44 12.86 -7.63
CA ALA A 110 2.17 13.17 -6.41
C ALA A 110 2.76 11.90 -5.80
N ALA A 111 4.00 11.99 -5.34
CA ALA A 111 4.65 10.95 -4.54
C ALA A 111 4.52 11.30 -3.06
N GLY A 112 3.97 10.38 -2.27
CA GLY A 112 3.84 10.48 -0.82
C GLY A 112 4.78 9.54 -0.09
N GLY A 113 5.05 9.83 1.18
CA GLY A 113 5.70 8.89 2.09
C GLY A 113 5.08 8.97 3.47
N SER A 114 4.95 7.84 4.14
CA SER A 114 4.44 7.74 5.51
C SER A 114 5.27 6.73 6.31
N ARG A 115 4.95 6.61 7.60
CA ARG A 115 5.35 5.48 8.44
C ARG A 115 4.06 4.85 8.96
N TRP A 116 4.00 3.53 9.02
CA TRP A 116 2.87 2.84 9.62
C TRP A 116 3.32 1.84 10.67
N HIS A 117 2.40 1.57 11.59
CA HIS A 117 2.46 0.44 12.49
C HIS A 117 1.14 -0.33 12.39
N THR A 118 1.19 -1.65 12.24
CA THR A 118 -0.01 -2.50 12.22
C THR A 118 0.03 -3.43 13.44
N GLN A 119 -1.07 -3.50 14.18
CA GLN A 119 -1.31 -4.45 15.29
C GLN A 119 -2.31 -5.51 14.85
#